data_AF-A0A0S8A5F6-F1
#
_entry.id   AF-A0A0S8A5F6-F1
#
_cell.length_a   1.000
_cell.length_b   1.000
_cell.length_c   1.000
_cell.angle_alpha   90.00
_cell.angle_beta   90.00
_cell.angle_gamma   90.00
#
_symmetry.space_group_name_H-M   'P 1'
#
loop_
_entity.id
_entity.type
_entity.pdbx_description
1 polymer ?
#
loop_
_entity_poly.entity_id
_entity_poly.type
_entity_poly.pdbx_seq_one_letter_code
_entity_poly.pdbx_strand_id
1 'polypeptide(L)' 'MGELTRGSSLWDVLLETAADAAVGAIRGRIHFISGNTHRLSGWIFLEWSENDIERRFAGFSAQELWNLLKSLDGE' A
#
# COMPACT_ATOMS: atom_id res chain seq x y z
N MET A 1 -5.59 -2.44 5.90
CA MET A 1 -5.80 -3.19 4.64
C MET A 1 -7.31 -3.28 4.44
N GLY A 2 -7.88 -2.88 3.29
CA GLY A 2 -9.33 -2.63 3.17
C GLY A 2 -9.81 -2.36 1.73
N GLU A 3 -11.07 -1.96 1.54
CA GLU A 3 -11.68 -1.79 0.22
C GLU A 3 -11.70 -0.32 -0.25
N LEU A 4 -11.37 -0.06 -1.52
CA LEU A 4 -11.45 1.23 -2.19
C LEU A 4 -12.47 1.20 -3.33
N THR A 5 -13.38 2.16 -3.39
CA THR A 5 -14.26 2.35 -4.55
C THR A 5 -13.69 3.40 -5.49
N ARG A 6 -13.46 3.05 -6.76
CA ARG A 6 -13.06 4.00 -7.82
C ARG A 6 -14.00 3.88 -9.02
N GLY A 7 -14.89 4.86 -9.18
CA GLY A 7 -15.90 4.82 -10.24
C GLY A 7 -16.83 3.62 -10.08
N SER A 8 -16.95 2.77 -11.11
CA SER A 8 -17.76 1.54 -11.08
C SER A 8 -17.05 0.32 -10.50
N SER A 9 -15.79 0.44 -10.05
CA SER A 9 -14.97 -0.70 -9.61
C SER A 9 -14.67 -0.62 -8.11
N LEU A 10 -14.95 -1.72 -7.41
CA LEU A 10 -14.51 -1.99 -6.04
C LEU A 10 -13.12 -2.65 -6.09
N TRP A 11 -12.18 -2.16 -5.29
CA TRP A 11 -10.81 -2.63 -5.22
C TRP A 11 -10.48 -3.12 -3.82
N ASP A 12 -9.98 -4.33 -3.69
CA ASP A 12 -9.32 -4.80 -2.48
C ASP A 12 -7.91 -4.21 -2.43
N VAL A 13 -7.55 -3.59 -1.31
CA VAL A 13 -6.25 -2.96 -1.10
C VAL A 13 -5.45 -3.83 -0.14
N LEU A 14 -4.40 -4.49 -0.65
CA LEU A 14 -3.48 -5.31 0.15
C LEU A 14 -2.14 -4.59 0.40
N LEU A 15 -1.54 -4.87 1.55
CA LEU A 15 -0.17 -4.45 1.88
C LEU A 15 0.76 -5.66 1.84
N GLU A 16 1.81 -5.57 1.02
CA GLU A 16 2.92 -6.53 1.00
C GLU A 16 4.13 -5.91 1.69
N THR A 17 4.76 -6.70 2.56
CA THR A 17 6.00 -6.35 3.26
C THR A 17 7.09 -7.36 2.91
N ALA A 18 8.34 -6.89 2.87
CA ALA A 18 9.51 -7.75 2.69
C ALA A 18 10.68 -7.21 3.51
N ALA A 19 11.42 -8.11 4.16
CA ALA A 19 12.65 -7.72 4.84
C ALA A 19 13.71 -7.30 3.81
N ASP A 20 14.36 -6.17 4.07
CA ASP A 20 15.48 -5.65 3.30
C ASP A 20 16.75 -5.67 4.15
N ALA A 21 17.51 -6.76 4.01
CA ALA A 21 18.72 -7.00 4.78
C ALA A 21 19.84 -6.00 4.48
N ALA A 22 19.82 -5.33 3.33
CA ALA A 22 20.86 -4.36 2.97
C ALA A 22 20.78 -3.09 3.84
N VAL A 23 19.57 -2.73 4.27
CA VAL A 23 19.32 -1.55 5.10
C VAL A 23 18.82 -1.88 6.51
N GLY A 24 18.58 -3.17 6.81
CA GLY A 24 18.09 -3.61 8.11
C GLY A 24 16.67 -3.14 8.41
N ALA A 25 15.83 -3.02 7.38
CA ALA A 25 14.47 -2.50 7.47
C ALA A 25 13.48 -3.41 6.74
N ILE A 26 12.20 -3.07 6.81
CA ILE A 26 11.11 -3.74 6.11
C ILE A 26 10.59 -2.77 5.05
N ARG A 27 10.67 -3.17 3.78
CA ARG A 27 10.05 -2.43 2.68
C ARG A 27 8.61 -2.85 2.51
N GLY A 28 7.76 -1.94 2.05
CA GLY A 28 6.39 -2.29 1.69
C GLY A 28 5.85 -1.63 0.43
N ARG A 29 4.87 -2.32 -0.16
CA ARG A 29 4.15 -1.90 -1.36
C ARG A 29 2.67 -2.23 -1.24
N ILE A 30 1.85 -1.52 -2.01
CA ILE A 30 0.39 -1.64 -2.01
C ILE A 30 -0.06 -2.34 -3.29
N HIS A 31 -1.04 -3.23 -3.14
CA HIS A 31 -1.71 -3.93 -4.22
C HIS A 31 -3.15 -3.47 -4.28
N PHE A 32 -3.64 -3.24 -5.49
CA PHE A 32 -5.05 -2.99 -5.77
C PHE A 32 -5.56 -4.14 -6.65
N ILE A 33 -6.57 -4.86 -6.17
CA ILE A 33 -7.18 -5.99 -6.88
C ILE A 33 -8.66 -5.71 -7.14
N SER A 34 -9.12 -5.88 -8.38
CA SER A 34 -10.55 -5.79 -8.73
C SER A 34 -10.87 -6.80 -9.83
N GLY A 35 -11.56 -7.89 -9.45
CA GLY A 35 -11.80 -9.03 -10.34
C GLY A 35 -10.50 -9.59 -10.90
N ASN A 36 -10.34 -9.57 -12.23
CA ASN A 36 -9.12 -10.01 -12.93
C ASN A 36 -8.05 -8.91 -13.08
N THR A 37 -8.30 -7.69 -12.59
CA THR A 37 -7.35 -6.58 -12.70
C THR A 37 -6.53 -6.47 -11.43
N HIS A 38 -5.20 -6.48 -11.58
CA HIS A 38 -4.26 -6.30 -10.48
C HIS A 38 -3.28 -5.18 -10.83
N ARG A 39 -3.13 -4.22 -9.91
CA ARG A 39 -2.14 -3.13 -10.02
C ARG A 39 -1.30 -3.10 -8.76
N LEU A 40 0.01 -2.89 -8.91
CA LEU A 40 0.95 -2.83 -7.80
C LEU A 40 1.70 -1.50 -7.81
N SER A 41 1.97 -0.95 -6.63
CA SER A 41 2.95 0.12 -6.49
C SER A 41 4.39 -0.43 -6.55
N GLY A 42 5.36 0.47 -6.67
CA GLY A 42 6.74 0.18 -6.27
C GLY A 42 6.86 -0.05 -4.75
N TRP A 43 8.08 -0.20 -4.26
CA TRP A 43 8.37 -0.15 -2.82
C TRP A 43 8.34 1.30 -2.36
N ILE A 44 7.29 1.69 -1.64
CA ILE A 44 6.95 3.10 -1.38
C ILE A 44 7.26 3.54 0.05
N PHE A 45 7.64 2.61 0.92
CA PHE A 45 8.10 2.92 2.27
C PHE A 45 9.11 1.89 2.79
N LEU A 46 9.85 2.30 3.80
CA LEU A 46 10.72 1.49 4.64
C LEU A 46 10.32 1.75 6.10
N GLU A 47 10.18 0.69 6.89
CA GLU A 47 9.91 0.76 8.33
C GLU A 47 10.87 -0.15 9.10
N TRP A 48 11.18 0.20 10.35
CA TRP A 48 12.13 -0.55 11.16
C TRP A 48 11.54 -1.80 11.80
N SER A 49 10.21 -1.85 11.94
CA SER A 49 9.51 -2.99 12.53
C SER A 49 8.11 -3.17 11.94
N GLU A 50 7.56 -4.38 12.07
CA GLU A 50 6.17 -4.67 11.68
C GLU A 50 5.18 -3.86 12.52
N ASN A 51 5.51 -3.55 13.78
CA ASN A 51 4.67 -2.71 14.63
C ASN A 51 4.55 -1.28 14.09
N ASP A 52 5.64 -0.72 13.57
CA ASP A 52 5.63 0.61 12.95
C ASP A 52 4.77 0.61 11.68
N ILE A 53 4.79 -0.48 10.92
CA ILE A 53 3.90 -0.70 9.77
C ILE A 53 2.45 -0.74 10.23
N GLU A 54 2.13 -1.57 11.22
CA GLU A 54 0.77 -1.67 11.75
C GLU A 54 0.28 -0.33 12.26
N ARG A 55 1.07 0.40 13.04
CA ARG A 55 0.71 1.75 13.54
C ARG A 55 0.51 2.74 12.42
N ARG A 56 1.39 2.74 11.43
CA ARG A 56 1.28 3.62 10.27
C ARG A 56 0.00 3.32 9.51
N PHE A 57 -0.32 2.05 9.24
CA PHE A 57 -1.45 1.66 8.40
C PHE A 57 -2.76 1.36 9.13
N ALA A 58 -2.78 1.34 10.47
CA ALA A 58 -3.97 1.10 11.29
C ALA A 58 -5.03 2.20 11.13
N GLY A 59 -4.63 3.41 10.73
CA GLY A 59 -5.51 4.57 10.56
C GLY A 59 -5.88 4.90 9.12
N PHE A 60 -5.27 4.26 8.11
CA PHE A 60 -5.49 4.68 6.73
C PHE A 60 -6.81 4.14 6.18
N SER A 61 -7.67 5.06 5.78
CA SER A 61 -8.77 4.75 4.87
C SER A 61 -8.22 4.40 3.50
N ALA A 62 -8.94 3.57 2.75
CA ALA A 62 -8.53 3.20 1.39
C ALA A 62 -8.34 4.44 0.49
N GLN A 63 -9.11 5.51 0.73
CA GLN A 63 -9.00 6.79 0.04
C GLN A 63 -7.66 7.50 0.28
N GLU A 64 -7.13 7.46 1.50
CA GLU A 64 -5.82 8.05 1.81
C GLU A 64 -4.69 7.25 1.16
N LEU A 65 -4.82 5.92 1.07
CA LEU A 65 -3.89 5.07 0.32
C LEU A 65 -3.92 5.36 -1.19
N TRP A 66 -5.09 5.67 -1.73
CA TRP A 66 -5.21 6.09 -3.12
C TRP A 66 -4.57 7.46 -3.38
N ASN A 67 -4.76 8.42 -2.48
CA ASN A 67 -4.14 9.73 -2.58
C ASN A 67 -2.60 9.63 -2.50
N LEU A 68 -2.09 8.74 -1.64
CA LEU A 68 -0.66 8.41 -1.56
C LEU A 68 -0.15 7.82 -2.89
N LEU A 69 -0.88 6.89 -3.48
CA LEU A 69 -0.51 6.33 -4.79
C LEU A 69 -0.45 7.43 -5.85
N LYS A 70 -1.45 8.31 -5.88
CA LYS A 70 -1.53 9.43 -6.83
C LYS A 70 -0.39 10.44 -6.67
N SER A 71 0.05 10.72 -5.45
CA SER A 71 1.16 11.64 -5.22
C SER A 71 2.52 11.07 -5.62
N LEU A 72 2.64 9.75 -5.79
CA LEU A 72 3.87 9.09 -6.23
C LEU A 72 3.99 9.02 -7.76
N ASP A 73 2.87 9.05 -8.48
CA ASP A 73 2.83 9.05 -9.95
C ASP A 73 3.16 10.42 -10.58
N GLY A 74 3.34 11.48 -9.76
CA GLY A 74 3.92 12.75 -10.20
C GLY A 74 3.15 13.49 -11.29
N GLU A 75 1.82 13.61 -11.19
CA GLU A 75 1.04 14.62 -11.94
C GLU A 75 0.83 15.90 -11.12
#